data_AF-Q74N98-F1
#
_entry.id   AF-Q74N98-F1
#
_cell.length_a   1.000
_cell.length_b   1.000
_cell.length_c   1.000
_cell.angle_alpha   90.00
_cell.angle_beta   90.00
_cell.angle_gamma   90.00
#
_symmetry.space_group_name_H-M   'P 1'
#
loop_
_entity.id
_entity.type
_entity.pdbx_description
1 polymer ?
#
loop_
_entity_poly.entity_id
_entity_poly.type
_entity_poly.pdbx_seq_one_letter_code
_entity_poly.pdbx_strand_id
1 'polypeptide(L)'
;MRRTFREATIAEFFEKNKQFLGFDSPRKALVMTVKELVDNALDATEEARILPTIKVTLKEGKYMTVRVEDNGPGIPFNEVPNVFGKFLYGTKFHVLKQNRGQQGIGAAAITLYSQLTTGKPIRVWDKPIDSNKAYYYEIMIDTKRNEPEVLVKKEVKLNIKHGLIVEADIKGEYTKGKQSVDQYLKLTAVANPHAEIIYRTPKGEYIVFKRGTNELPPLPKEIKPHPHGIELGQLKKMVSEHKGDLMDFLIKNFSSVGEDKAKEILARYIFYKEGKEDFEKFFKRFRGRKIDIKSLTSEDLELLLKAMRETKLKMPSAKALIPIGEKNLQIGITKEYDVEYLAVKTRKPKVYSGGIPFLVEVAIGYGDFEKAEILRFANRTPLLYKAGECAIVKAIKDINWKRYGFEVENNLPKNALILVHIASVKVPYTSESKEAIADIPEVREEIKRALQEVARKVQIYIKKKEETKELAEKYLRFYAYGKEIERYLPKLIDKDVDSVVTKTILKRLEEELLERIKNNKTIVTHIENKDYETAKKLIKKMVMPLIKKKIIDESFIDRLIQLYNVS
;
A
#
# COMPACT_ATOMS: atom_id res chain seq x y z
N MET A 1 -4.58 -53.50 12.37
CA MET A 1 -3.55 -52.45 12.31
C MET A 1 -3.71 -51.52 13.50
N ARG A 2 -2.73 -51.45 14.42
CA ARG A 2 -2.73 -50.45 15.50
C ARG A 2 -2.48 -49.07 14.87
N ARG A 3 -3.35 -48.10 15.14
CA ARG A 3 -3.13 -46.71 14.74
C ARG A 3 -2.00 -46.14 15.60
N THR A 4 -0.85 -45.87 15.00
CA THR A 4 0.25 -45.11 15.63
C THR A 4 0.01 -43.63 15.45
N PHE A 5 -0.11 -42.90 16.56
CA PHE A 5 -0.14 -41.43 16.58
C PHE A 5 1.30 -40.90 16.49
N ARG A 6 1.53 -39.89 15.65
CA ARG A 6 2.83 -39.20 15.50
C ARG A 6 2.59 -37.70 15.54
N GLU A 7 3.43 -36.99 16.26
CA GLU A 7 3.50 -35.52 16.26
C GLU A 7 4.28 -35.06 15.01
N ALA A 8 3.92 -33.90 14.46
CA ALA A 8 4.62 -33.29 13.34
C ALA A 8 5.04 -31.88 13.71
N THR A 9 6.25 -31.49 13.32
CA THR A 9 6.72 -30.11 13.55
C THR A 9 6.06 -29.13 12.58
N ILE A 10 6.23 -27.83 12.84
CA ILE A 10 5.74 -26.79 11.94
C ILE A 10 6.47 -26.81 10.58
N ALA A 11 7.75 -27.18 10.58
CA ALA A 11 8.52 -27.30 9.35
C ALA A 11 8.05 -28.51 8.53
N GLU A 12 7.77 -29.66 9.16
CA GLU A 12 7.15 -30.81 8.49
C GLU A 12 5.74 -30.52 7.97
N PHE A 13 4.97 -29.70 8.71
CA PHE A 13 3.65 -29.24 8.26
C PHE A 13 3.77 -28.42 6.97
N PHE A 14 4.69 -27.46 6.92
CA PHE A 14 4.89 -26.62 5.72
C PHE A 14 5.54 -27.36 4.56
N GLU A 15 6.40 -28.33 4.85
CA GLU A 15 6.97 -29.22 3.84
C GLU A 15 5.87 -29.96 3.07
N LYS A 16 4.87 -30.47 3.78
CA LYS A 16 3.70 -31.15 3.18
C LYS A 16 2.68 -30.18 2.60
N ASN A 17 2.64 -28.93 3.08
CA ASN A 17 1.60 -27.96 2.75
C ASN A 17 2.15 -26.60 2.27
N LYS A 18 3.05 -26.63 1.28
CA LYS A 18 3.68 -25.44 0.68
C LYS A 18 2.70 -24.35 0.20
N GLN A 19 1.45 -24.72 -0.10
CA GLN A 19 0.40 -23.80 -0.52
C GLN A 19 0.07 -22.74 0.55
N PHE A 20 0.21 -23.04 1.86
CA PHE A 20 -0.04 -22.05 2.92
C PHE A 20 1.04 -20.95 2.96
N LEU A 21 2.24 -21.27 2.49
CA LEU A 21 3.36 -20.33 2.36
C LEU A 21 3.29 -19.47 1.08
N GLY A 22 2.26 -19.66 0.25
CA GLY A 22 2.14 -18.97 -1.03
C GLY A 22 3.00 -19.56 -2.16
N PHE A 23 3.53 -20.78 -1.97
CA PHE A 23 4.31 -21.51 -2.98
C PHE A 23 3.46 -22.52 -3.76
N ASP A 24 2.31 -22.08 -4.27
CA ASP A 24 1.35 -22.93 -5.01
C ASP A 24 1.84 -23.31 -6.42
N SER A 25 2.53 -22.39 -7.10
CA SER A 25 2.94 -22.47 -8.50
C SER A 25 4.33 -21.87 -8.68
N PRO A 26 5.13 -22.32 -9.67
CA PRO A 26 6.47 -21.78 -9.93
C PRO A 26 6.49 -20.27 -10.17
N ARG A 27 5.48 -19.75 -10.88
CA ARG A 27 5.32 -18.31 -11.12
C ARG A 27 5.12 -17.54 -9.82
N LYS A 28 4.19 -17.99 -8.97
CA LYS A 28 3.91 -17.32 -7.69
C LYS A 28 5.06 -17.47 -6.71
N ALA A 29 5.71 -18.63 -6.69
CA ALA A 29 6.86 -18.89 -5.85
C ALA A 29 8.00 -17.90 -6.08
N LEU A 30 8.26 -17.58 -7.35
CA LEU A 30 9.23 -16.55 -7.72
C LEU A 30 8.85 -15.17 -7.16
N VAL A 31 7.59 -14.75 -7.35
CA VAL A 31 7.08 -13.47 -6.84
C VAL A 31 7.14 -13.41 -5.31
N MET A 32 6.72 -14.46 -4.62
CA MET A 32 6.75 -14.53 -3.15
C MET A 32 8.17 -14.51 -2.60
N THR A 33 9.11 -15.20 -3.25
CA THR A 33 10.53 -15.18 -2.84
C THR A 33 11.10 -13.77 -2.92
N VAL A 34 10.90 -13.08 -4.05
CA VAL A 34 11.35 -11.69 -4.20
C VAL A 34 10.64 -10.79 -3.19
N LYS A 35 9.32 -10.97 -3.02
CA LYS A 35 8.53 -10.18 -2.08
C LYS A 35 9.04 -10.26 -0.66
N GLU A 36 9.22 -11.47 -0.12
CA GLU A 36 9.63 -11.64 1.28
C GLU A 36 11.06 -11.11 1.52
N LEU A 37 11.98 -11.27 0.57
CA LEU A 37 13.33 -10.71 0.67
C LEU A 37 13.34 -9.18 0.60
N VAL A 38 12.59 -8.58 -0.34
CA VAL A 38 12.52 -7.13 -0.52
C VAL A 38 11.79 -6.47 0.65
N ASP A 39 10.68 -7.04 1.12
CA ASP A 39 9.94 -6.52 2.28
C ASP A 39 10.82 -6.53 3.55
N ASN A 40 11.61 -7.59 3.77
CA ASN A 40 12.54 -7.67 4.90
C ASN A 40 13.70 -6.67 4.78
N ALA A 41 14.27 -6.51 3.58
CA ALA A 41 15.30 -5.50 3.31
C ALA A 41 14.80 -4.07 3.58
N LEU A 42 13.57 -3.75 3.16
CA LEU A 42 12.93 -2.46 3.43
C LEU A 42 12.69 -2.25 4.93
N ASP A 43 12.16 -3.25 5.64
CA ASP A 43 11.95 -3.18 7.08
C ASP A 43 13.30 -2.95 7.81
N ALA A 44 14.35 -3.70 7.47
CA ALA A 44 15.66 -3.62 8.13
C ALA A 44 16.35 -2.26 7.91
N THR A 45 16.30 -1.73 6.68
CA THR A 45 16.86 -0.42 6.36
C THR A 45 16.08 0.72 7.02
N GLU A 46 14.74 0.68 6.99
CA GLU A 46 13.88 1.68 7.64
C GLU A 46 14.08 1.70 9.16
N GLU A 47 14.15 0.53 9.81
CA GLU A 47 14.39 0.40 11.26
C GLU A 47 15.77 0.95 11.68
N ALA A 48 16.80 0.70 10.87
CA ALA A 48 18.14 1.24 11.08
C ALA A 48 18.30 2.72 10.68
N ARG A 49 17.23 3.38 10.21
CA ARG A 49 17.26 4.77 9.70
C ARG A 49 18.22 4.97 8.51
N ILE A 50 18.38 3.95 7.67
CA ILE A 50 19.21 3.97 6.46
C ILE A 50 18.30 4.11 5.23
N LEU A 51 18.67 4.97 4.28
CA LEU A 51 17.94 5.09 3.00
C LEU A 51 18.08 3.79 2.20
N PRO A 52 17.00 3.06 1.88
CA PRO A 52 17.11 1.75 1.25
C PRO A 52 17.65 1.84 -0.18
N THR A 53 18.69 1.05 -0.48
CA THR A 53 19.11 0.69 -1.85
C THR A 53 19.06 -0.82 -1.93
N ILE A 54 18.14 -1.35 -2.74
CA ILE A 54 17.92 -2.79 -2.88
C ILE A 54 18.24 -3.19 -4.32
N LYS A 55 19.11 -4.18 -4.49
CA LYS A 55 19.41 -4.77 -5.79
C LYS A 55 18.76 -6.14 -5.89
N VAL A 56 17.88 -6.32 -6.85
CA VAL A 56 17.23 -7.60 -7.17
C VAL A 56 17.81 -8.10 -8.48
N THR A 57 18.35 -9.32 -8.48
CA THR A 57 18.87 -9.96 -9.68
C THR A 57 18.21 -11.32 -9.84
N LEU A 58 17.58 -11.52 -10.99
CA LEU A 58 17.08 -12.82 -11.41
C LEU A 58 17.98 -13.38 -12.50
N LYS A 59 18.35 -14.64 -12.39
CA LYS A 59 19.10 -15.36 -13.44
C LYS A 59 18.39 -16.67 -13.76
N GLU A 60 18.18 -16.88 -15.05
CA GLU A 60 17.63 -18.12 -15.57
C GLU A 60 18.76 -19.12 -15.84
N GLY A 61 18.56 -20.37 -15.43
CA GLY A 61 19.49 -21.48 -15.59
C GLY A 61 18.72 -22.79 -15.40
N LYS A 62 19.38 -23.84 -14.88
CA LYS A 62 18.67 -25.09 -14.50
C LYS A 62 17.55 -24.83 -13.48
N TYR A 63 17.77 -23.87 -12.59
CA TYR A 63 16.80 -23.32 -11.66
C TYR A 63 16.82 -21.80 -11.79
N MET A 64 15.77 -21.14 -11.30
CA MET A 64 15.72 -19.68 -11.22
C MET A 64 16.52 -19.24 -9.99
N THR A 65 17.62 -18.53 -10.19
CA THR A 65 18.40 -17.95 -9.10
C THR A 65 17.86 -16.56 -8.77
N VAL A 66 17.39 -16.39 -7.53
CA VAL A 66 16.93 -15.12 -6.99
C VAL A 66 18.00 -14.58 -6.05
N ARG A 67 18.57 -13.42 -6.37
CA ARG A 67 19.54 -12.72 -5.51
C ARG A 67 19.00 -11.35 -5.12
N VAL A 68 18.91 -11.09 -3.82
CA VAL A 68 18.53 -9.78 -3.25
C VAL A 68 19.68 -9.28 -2.38
N GLU A 69 20.13 -8.06 -2.64
CA GLU A 69 21.19 -7.37 -1.89
C GLU A 69 20.63 -6.06 -1.35
N ASP A 70 20.82 -5.81 -0.06
CA ASP A 70 20.44 -4.58 0.60
C ASP A 70 21.64 -3.86 1.24
N ASN A 71 21.43 -2.60 1.59
CA ASN A 71 22.37 -1.78 2.36
C ASN A 71 21.90 -1.61 3.81
N GLY A 72 21.21 -2.60 4.37
CA GLY A 72 20.72 -2.59 5.75
C GLY A 72 21.83 -2.75 6.79
N PRO A 73 21.48 -2.85 8.07
CA PRO A 73 22.44 -2.99 9.17
C PRO A 73 23.15 -4.35 9.21
N GLY A 74 22.72 -5.33 8.40
CA GLY A 74 23.11 -6.74 8.53
C GLY A 74 22.40 -7.43 9.70
N ILE A 75 22.77 -8.68 9.97
CA ILE A 75 22.20 -9.50 11.05
C ILE A 75 23.33 -9.95 11.99
N PRO A 76 23.15 -9.96 13.32
CA PRO A 76 24.16 -10.54 14.22
C PRO A 76 24.56 -11.96 13.80
N PHE A 77 25.86 -12.26 13.73
CA PHE A 77 26.37 -13.51 13.12
C PHE A 77 25.84 -14.82 13.72
N ASN A 78 25.47 -14.78 15.01
CA ASN A 78 24.87 -15.89 15.73
C ASN A 78 23.38 -16.09 15.37
N GLU A 79 22.72 -15.06 14.87
CA GLU A 79 21.29 -15.06 14.53
C GLU A 79 21.02 -15.38 13.06
N VAL A 80 21.99 -15.20 12.16
CA VAL A 80 21.84 -15.49 10.72
C VAL A 80 21.26 -16.89 10.48
N PRO A 81 21.79 -17.99 11.08
CA PRO A 81 21.22 -19.31 10.87
C PRO A 81 19.76 -19.41 11.32
N ASN A 82 19.42 -18.85 12.48
CA ASN A 82 18.07 -18.92 13.03
C ASN A 82 17.05 -18.16 12.17
N VAL A 83 17.42 -16.98 11.66
CA VAL A 83 16.54 -16.18 10.80
C VAL A 83 16.16 -16.92 9.51
N PHE A 84 17.11 -17.64 8.92
CA PHE A 84 16.89 -18.34 7.64
C PHE A 84 16.50 -19.81 7.80
N GLY A 85 16.70 -20.42 8.96
CA GLY A 85 16.54 -21.86 9.14
C GLY A 85 15.57 -22.27 10.25
N LYS A 86 14.87 -21.33 10.90
CA LYS A 86 13.89 -21.62 11.96
C LYS A 86 12.56 -20.94 11.71
N PHE A 87 11.47 -21.71 11.64
CA PHE A 87 10.13 -21.15 11.55
C PHE A 87 9.68 -20.58 12.90
N LEU A 88 8.83 -19.55 12.84
CA LEU A 88 8.33 -18.80 14.00
C LEU A 88 9.45 -18.16 14.85
N TYR A 89 10.55 -17.77 14.20
CA TYR A 89 11.69 -17.12 14.84
C TYR A 89 11.83 -15.67 14.40
N GLY A 90 12.10 -14.77 15.35
CA GLY A 90 12.35 -13.36 15.07
C GLY A 90 11.87 -12.41 16.17
N THR A 91 12.07 -11.12 15.95
CA THR A 91 11.76 -10.04 16.90
C THR A 91 10.33 -9.51 16.78
N LYS A 92 9.58 -9.98 15.77
CA LYS A 92 8.24 -9.47 15.42
C LYS A 92 7.09 -10.20 16.13
N PHE A 93 7.38 -11.18 17.00
CA PHE A 93 6.36 -11.93 17.76
C PHE A 93 5.96 -11.16 19.01
N HIS A 94 4.66 -11.21 19.33
CA HIS A 94 4.05 -10.64 20.54
C HIS A 94 3.90 -9.12 20.62
N VAL A 95 4.31 -8.39 19.58
CA VAL A 95 4.22 -6.93 19.54
C VAL A 95 3.17 -6.47 18.51
N LEU A 96 2.18 -5.68 18.95
CA LEU A 96 1.25 -5.01 18.03
C LEU A 96 1.90 -3.75 17.46
N LYS A 97 2.60 -3.92 16.34
CA LYS A 97 3.30 -2.85 15.61
C LYS A 97 3.01 -2.99 14.11
N GLN A 98 2.84 -1.86 13.42
CA GLN A 98 2.68 -1.86 11.97
C GLN A 98 4.00 -2.29 11.31
N ASN A 99 3.99 -3.47 10.69
CA ASN A 99 5.12 -4.03 9.93
C ASN A 99 4.62 -4.64 8.59
N ARG A 100 5.51 -4.83 7.62
CA ARG A 100 5.22 -5.58 6.37
C ARG A 100 5.11 -7.08 6.66
N GLY A 101 6.13 -7.62 7.34
CA GLY A 101 6.16 -8.99 7.87
C GLY A 101 5.52 -9.10 9.26
N GLN A 102 4.82 -10.20 9.57
CA GLN A 102 4.12 -10.37 10.87
C GLN A 102 4.50 -11.64 11.64
N GLN A 103 5.02 -12.69 10.98
CA GLN A 103 5.03 -14.03 11.57
C GLN A 103 6.39 -14.74 11.53
N GLY A 104 7.47 -14.07 11.12
CA GLY A 104 8.82 -14.69 11.07
C GLY A 104 8.88 -16.01 10.28
N ILE A 105 8.04 -16.14 9.24
CA ILE A 105 7.96 -17.34 8.39
C ILE A 105 8.70 -17.14 7.07
N GLY A 106 8.72 -15.92 6.51
CA GLY A 106 9.10 -15.67 5.12
C GLY A 106 10.49 -16.18 4.73
N ALA A 107 11.53 -15.87 5.51
CA ALA A 107 12.90 -16.28 5.20
C ALA A 107 13.08 -17.82 5.26
N ALA A 108 12.61 -18.45 6.34
CA ALA A 108 12.61 -19.91 6.48
C ALA A 108 11.78 -20.61 5.40
N ALA A 109 10.67 -20.01 4.97
CA ALA A 109 9.84 -20.51 3.90
C ALA A 109 10.58 -20.57 2.55
N ILE A 110 11.40 -19.56 2.25
CA ILE A 110 12.26 -19.55 1.05
C ILE A 110 13.32 -20.65 1.13
N THR A 111 13.99 -20.79 2.27
CA THR A 111 15.00 -21.84 2.49
C THR A 111 14.39 -23.22 2.29
N LEU A 112 13.23 -23.48 2.91
CA LEU A 112 12.51 -24.73 2.76
C LEU A 112 12.10 -24.97 1.30
N TYR A 113 11.59 -23.96 0.60
CA TYR A 113 11.19 -24.11 -0.80
C TYR A 113 12.38 -24.39 -1.73
N SER A 114 13.52 -23.74 -1.50
CA SER A 114 14.77 -23.98 -2.23
C SER A 114 15.27 -25.42 -2.01
N GLN A 115 15.31 -25.86 -0.75
CA GLN A 115 15.66 -27.23 -0.37
C GLN A 115 14.74 -28.27 -1.01
N LEU A 116 13.43 -28.08 -0.95
CA LEU A 116 12.47 -29.06 -1.48
C LEU A 116 12.45 -29.12 -3.00
N THR A 117 12.67 -28.01 -3.69
CA THR A 117 12.55 -27.96 -5.16
C THR A 117 13.86 -28.18 -5.90
N THR A 118 14.99 -27.85 -5.28
CA THR A 118 16.31 -27.90 -5.92
C THR A 118 17.32 -28.78 -5.18
N GLY A 119 17.05 -29.11 -3.91
CA GLY A 119 18.01 -29.81 -3.04
C GLY A 119 19.19 -28.95 -2.59
N LYS A 120 19.18 -27.64 -2.87
CA LYS A 120 20.30 -26.75 -2.57
C LYS A 120 20.04 -25.91 -1.31
N PRO A 121 21.09 -25.51 -0.58
CA PRO A 121 21.00 -24.55 0.51
C PRO A 121 20.73 -23.13 -0.01
N ILE A 122 20.18 -22.29 0.86
CA ILE A 122 20.20 -20.84 0.64
C ILE A 122 21.60 -20.30 0.95
N ARG A 123 22.04 -19.32 0.18
CA ARG A 123 23.35 -18.70 0.31
C ARG A 123 23.20 -17.29 0.85
N VAL A 124 23.87 -17.00 1.96
CA VAL A 124 23.75 -15.71 2.66
C VAL A 124 25.14 -15.12 2.85
N TRP A 125 25.33 -13.89 2.40
CA TRP A 125 26.50 -13.09 2.74
C TRP A 125 26.04 -11.94 3.62
N ASP A 126 26.64 -11.81 4.79
CA ASP A 126 26.26 -10.82 5.78
C ASP A 126 27.48 -9.99 6.20
N LYS A 127 27.31 -8.66 6.20
CA LYS A 127 28.26 -7.70 6.73
C LYS A 127 27.52 -6.72 7.66
N PRO A 128 27.54 -6.97 8.98
CA PRO A 128 26.92 -6.09 9.96
C PRO A 128 27.59 -4.71 9.99
N ILE A 129 26.80 -3.67 10.28
CA ILE A 129 27.28 -2.28 10.36
C ILE A 129 28.37 -2.06 11.41
N ASP A 130 28.30 -2.81 12.51
CA ASP A 130 29.25 -2.74 13.62
C ASP A 130 30.44 -3.71 13.47
N SER A 131 30.61 -4.33 12.29
CA SER A 131 31.64 -5.34 12.06
C SER A 131 32.46 -5.08 10.80
N ASN A 132 33.79 -5.19 10.92
CA ASN A 132 34.70 -5.18 9.77
C ASN A 132 34.76 -6.54 9.05
N LYS A 133 34.27 -7.61 9.70
CA LYS A 133 34.20 -8.95 9.14
C LYS A 133 32.90 -9.15 8.38
N ALA A 134 32.96 -9.95 7.32
CA ALA A 134 31.78 -10.44 6.63
C ALA A 134 31.83 -11.96 6.57
N TYR A 135 30.67 -12.61 6.66
CA TYR A 135 30.57 -14.07 6.64
C TYR A 135 29.67 -14.53 5.49
N TYR A 136 30.02 -15.69 4.96
CA TYR A 136 29.23 -16.46 4.03
C TYR A 136 28.67 -17.70 4.71
N TYR A 137 27.39 -17.97 4.47
CA TYR A 137 26.66 -19.09 5.02
C TYR A 137 25.95 -19.88 3.92
N GLU A 138 25.96 -21.20 4.05
CA GLU A 138 25.04 -22.11 3.35
C GLU A 138 24.13 -22.76 4.38
N ILE A 139 22.82 -22.50 4.28
CA ILE A 139 21.84 -22.87 5.32
C ILE A 139 20.74 -23.74 4.71
N MET A 140 20.42 -24.82 5.41
CA MET A 140 19.27 -25.70 5.20
C MET A 140 18.42 -25.77 6.46
N ILE A 141 17.28 -26.46 6.38
CA ILE A 141 16.36 -26.66 7.52
C ILE A 141 16.27 -28.15 7.81
N ASP A 142 16.54 -28.52 9.07
CA ASP A 142 16.11 -29.81 9.61
C ASP A 142 14.61 -29.72 9.93
N THR A 143 13.78 -30.27 9.03
CA THR A 143 12.32 -30.20 9.18
C THR A 143 11.84 -30.96 10.41
N LYS A 144 12.51 -32.03 10.84
CA LYS A 144 12.10 -32.82 12.01
C LYS A 144 12.33 -32.11 13.33
N ARG A 145 13.29 -31.18 13.39
CA ARG A 145 13.63 -30.43 14.61
C ARG A 145 13.21 -28.97 14.54
N ASN A 146 12.88 -28.43 13.36
CA ASN A 146 12.71 -27.00 13.11
C ASN A 146 13.94 -26.21 13.60
N GLU A 147 15.13 -26.66 13.21
CA GLU A 147 16.40 -26.02 13.53
C GLU A 147 17.23 -25.80 12.25
N PRO A 148 18.08 -24.77 12.21
CA PRO A 148 18.94 -24.52 11.07
C PRO A 148 20.06 -25.56 10.97
N GLU A 149 20.31 -26.06 9.76
CA GLU A 149 21.48 -26.86 9.42
C GLU A 149 22.47 -25.99 8.62
N VAL A 150 23.59 -25.62 9.25
CA VAL A 150 24.62 -24.80 8.61
C VAL A 150 25.67 -25.70 7.98
N LEU A 151 25.66 -25.78 6.65
CA LEU A 151 26.60 -26.61 5.89
C LEU A 151 27.97 -25.95 5.76
N VAL A 152 27.99 -24.63 5.54
CA VAL A 152 29.21 -23.85 5.37
C VAL A 152 29.09 -22.56 6.16
N LYS A 153 30.16 -22.22 6.89
CA LYS A 153 30.37 -20.90 7.47
C LYS A 153 31.82 -20.49 7.24
N LYS A 154 32.06 -19.40 6.51
CA LYS A 154 33.42 -18.89 6.25
C LYS A 154 33.47 -17.36 6.24
N GLU A 155 34.59 -16.82 6.70
CA GLU A 155 34.86 -15.38 6.61
C GLU A 155 35.20 -15.02 5.14
N VAL A 156 34.64 -13.92 4.64
CA VAL A 156 34.79 -13.47 3.25
C VAL A 156 35.07 -11.97 3.20
N LYS A 157 35.72 -11.51 2.13
CA LYS A 157 35.91 -10.08 1.86
C LYS A 157 34.79 -9.59 0.92
N LEU A 158 33.94 -8.69 1.42
CA LEU A 158 32.90 -8.04 0.63
C LEU A 158 33.22 -6.55 0.43
N ASN A 159 33.11 -6.09 -0.82
CA ASN A 159 33.23 -4.68 -1.20
C ASN A 159 31.93 -3.88 -0.96
N ILE A 160 31.29 -4.11 0.18
CA ILE A 160 30.14 -3.33 0.67
C ILE A 160 30.50 -2.73 2.03
N LYS A 161 29.88 -1.62 2.43
CA LYS A 161 30.10 -1.04 3.77
C LYS A 161 29.43 -1.90 4.84
N HIS A 162 28.16 -2.17 4.64
CA HIS A 162 27.31 -3.03 5.46
C HIS A 162 26.11 -3.49 4.60
N GLY A 163 25.44 -4.55 5.01
CA GLY A 163 24.25 -5.08 4.33
C GLY A 163 24.20 -6.59 4.28
N LEU A 164 23.10 -7.08 3.71
CA LEU A 164 22.83 -8.50 3.56
C LEU A 164 22.61 -8.85 2.09
N ILE A 165 23.17 -9.98 1.66
CA ILE A 165 22.94 -10.57 0.34
C ILE A 165 22.36 -11.95 0.55
N VAL A 166 21.19 -12.21 -0.01
CA VAL A 166 20.54 -13.52 0.01
C VAL A 166 20.37 -14.03 -1.40
N GLU A 167 20.83 -15.25 -1.65
CA GLU A 167 20.69 -15.94 -2.93
C GLU A 167 20.03 -17.31 -2.74
N ALA A 168 18.92 -17.53 -3.43
CA ALA A 168 18.17 -18.78 -3.41
C ALA A 168 18.00 -19.33 -4.83
N ASP A 169 18.27 -20.63 -5.01
CA ASP A 169 17.93 -21.34 -6.23
C ASP A 169 16.56 -21.99 -6.04
N ILE A 170 15.59 -21.67 -6.88
CA ILE A 170 14.22 -22.16 -6.75
C ILE A 170 13.66 -22.65 -8.09
N LYS A 171 12.69 -23.56 -8.03
CA LYS A 171 11.85 -23.86 -9.21
C LYS A 171 10.84 -22.73 -9.42
N GLY A 172 11.28 -21.67 -10.09
CA GLY A 172 10.47 -20.50 -10.42
C GLY A 172 10.29 -20.30 -11.92
N GLU A 173 9.19 -19.68 -12.34
CA GLU A 173 8.93 -19.33 -13.74
C GLU A 173 8.77 -17.82 -13.88
N TYR A 174 9.57 -17.21 -14.77
CA TYR A 174 9.49 -15.78 -15.04
C TYR A 174 8.50 -15.49 -16.16
N THR A 175 7.53 -14.63 -15.89
CA THR A 175 6.52 -14.18 -16.86
C THR A 175 6.27 -12.69 -16.67
N LYS A 176 6.04 -11.97 -17.77
CA LYS A 176 5.62 -10.55 -17.73
C LYS A 176 4.11 -10.43 -17.43
N GLY A 177 3.67 -9.24 -17.03
CA GLY A 177 2.25 -8.91 -16.81
C GLY A 177 1.91 -8.56 -15.35
N LYS A 178 0.62 -8.50 -15.02
CA LYS A 178 0.14 -7.97 -13.72
C LYS A 178 0.53 -8.80 -12.49
N GLN A 179 0.82 -10.09 -12.66
CA GLN A 179 1.27 -11.00 -11.60
C GLN A 179 2.71 -11.42 -11.85
N SER A 180 3.59 -10.43 -11.99
CA SER A 180 5.02 -10.62 -12.26
C SER A 180 5.88 -9.97 -11.19
N VAL A 181 7.16 -10.36 -11.15
CA VAL A 181 8.16 -9.69 -10.32
C VAL A 181 8.29 -8.22 -10.72
N ASP A 182 8.26 -7.93 -12.02
CA ASP A 182 8.37 -6.58 -12.56
C ASP A 182 7.26 -5.67 -11.99
N GLN A 183 6.02 -6.16 -12.00
CA GLN A 183 4.90 -5.43 -11.42
C GLN A 183 5.03 -5.29 -9.90
N TYR A 184 5.46 -6.35 -9.20
CA TYR A 184 5.70 -6.28 -7.76
C TYR A 184 6.69 -5.16 -7.40
N LEU A 185 7.84 -5.11 -8.07
CA LEU A 185 8.90 -4.13 -7.80
C LEU A 185 8.46 -2.72 -8.18
N LYS A 186 7.75 -2.56 -9.31
CA LYS A 186 7.14 -1.28 -9.72
C LYS A 186 6.19 -0.76 -8.64
N LEU A 187 5.27 -1.59 -8.16
CA LEU A 187 4.33 -1.20 -7.10
C LEU A 187 5.05 -0.93 -5.77
N THR A 188 6.09 -1.69 -5.46
CA THR A 188 6.92 -1.47 -4.28
C THR A 188 7.60 -0.10 -4.33
N ALA A 189 8.10 0.32 -5.49
CA ALA A 189 8.66 1.65 -5.70
C ALA A 189 7.61 2.77 -5.52
N VAL A 190 6.36 2.56 -5.98
CA VAL A 190 5.26 3.52 -5.76
C VAL A 190 4.95 3.70 -4.28
N ALA A 191 4.86 2.61 -3.52
CA ALA A 191 4.54 2.68 -2.09
C ALA A 191 5.71 3.17 -1.23
N ASN A 192 6.93 3.13 -1.75
CA ASN A 192 8.17 3.41 -1.02
C ASN A 192 9.06 4.37 -1.81
N PRO A 193 8.64 5.64 -1.98
CA PRO A 193 9.38 6.60 -2.80
C PRO A 193 10.75 6.95 -2.22
N HIS A 194 11.04 6.64 -0.96
CA HIS A 194 12.36 6.80 -0.33
C HIS A 194 13.36 5.69 -0.69
N ALA A 195 12.89 4.58 -1.26
CA ALA A 195 13.72 3.45 -1.62
C ALA A 195 14.21 3.55 -3.08
N GLU A 196 15.44 3.10 -3.30
CA GLU A 196 15.98 2.84 -4.63
C GLU A 196 15.99 1.34 -4.88
N ILE A 197 15.41 0.90 -6.00
CA ILE A 197 15.36 -0.50 -6.38
C ILE A 197 16.03 -0.66 -7.75
N ILE A 198 17.11 -1.44 -7.79
CA ILE A 198 17.85 -1.78 -9.01
C ILE A 198 17.52 -3.23 -9.35
N TYR A 199 16.87 -3.45 -10.48
CA TYR A 199 16.38 -4.75 -10.88
C TYR A 199 17.02 -5.22 -12.19
N ARG A 200 17.64 -6.40 -12.16
CA ARG A 200 18.10 -7.11 -13.35
C ARG A 200 17.14 -8.27 -13.65
N THR A 201 16.46 -8.20 -14.79
CA THR A 201 15.56 -9.26 -15.25
C THR A 201 16.35 -10.51 -15.67
N PRO A 202 15.71 -11.69 -15.78
CA PRO A 202 16.37 -12.89 -16.29
C PRO A 202 16.92 -12.72 -17.71
N LYS A 203 16.32 -11.82 -18.50
CA LYS A 203 16.75 -11.48 -19.86
C LYS A 203 17.93 -10.51 -19.91
N GLY A 204 18.40 -10.03 -18.76
CA GLY A 204 19.52 -9.09 -18.65
C GLY A 204 19.14 -7.61 -18.77
N GLU A 205 17.85 -7.27 -18.83
CA GLU A 205 17.38 -5.88 -18.82
C GLU A 205 17.60 -5.28 -17.41
N TYR A 206 18.13 -4.06 -17.35
CA TYR A 206 18.31 -3.30 -16.12
C TYR A 206 17.20 -2.26 -15.98
N ILE A 207 16.44 -2.34 -14.90
CA ILE A 207 15.37 -1.39 -14.54
C ILE A 207 15.79 -0.74 -13.23
N VAL A 208 15.83 0.60 -13.21
CA VAL A 208 16.22 1.36 -12.02
C VAL A 208 15.03 2.22 -11.57
N PHE A 209 14.44 1.85 -10.44
CA PHE A 209 13.47 2.66 -9.75
C PHE A 209 14.21 3.58 -8.78
N LYS A 210 14.51 4.80 -9.23
CA LYS A 210 15.24 5.82 -8.43
C LYS A 210 14.46 6.25 -7.18
N ARG A 211 15.11 6.90 -6.21
CA ARG A 211 14.38 7.56 -5.11
C ARG A 211 13.58 8.77 -5.63
N GLY A 212 12.37 8.93 -5.13
CA GLY A 212 11.56 10.14 -5.29
C GLY A 212 11.68 11.11 -4.09
N THR A 213 12.12 10.62 -2.92
CA THR A 213 12.36 11.44 -1.72
C THR A 213 13.55 10.90 -0.93
N ASN A 214 14.22 11.74 -0.15
CA ASN A 214 15.26 11.35 0.80
C ASN A 214 14.73 11.38 2.26
N GLU A 215 13.44 11.63 2.45
CA GLU A 215 12.80 11.64 3.77
C GLU A 215 12.35 10.22 4.14
N LEU A 216 12.92 9.69 5.23
CA LEU A 216 12.49 8.40 5.77
C LEU A 216 11.18 8.53 6.55
N PRO A 217 10.27 7.54 6.43
CA PRO A 217 9.07 7.48 7.24
C PRO A 217 9.40 7.39 8.74
N PRO A 218 8.55 7.88 9.65
CA PRO A 218 8.77 7.70 11.09
C PRO A 218 8.73 6.22 11.47
N LEU A 219 9.33 5.85 12.60
CA LEU A 219 9.33 4.46 13.07
C LEU A 219 8.00 4.09 13.74
N PRO A 220 7.47 2.88 13.49
CA PRO A 220 6.20 2.48 14.07
C PRO A 220 6.39 2.26 15.57
N LYS A 221 5.41 2.70 16.36
CA LYS A 221 5.40 2.48 17.81
C LYS A 221 4.54 1.26 18.12
N GLU A 222 5.00 0.46 19.08
CA GLU A 222 4.19 -0.60 19.65
C GLU A 222 2.97 -0.03 20.36
N ILE A 223 1.84 -0.74 20.24
CA ILE A 223 0.62 -0.45 20.99
C ILE A 223 0.21 -1.63 21.86
N LYS A 224 -0.50 -1.29 22.94
CA LYS A 224 -1.21 -2.26 23.76
C LYS A 224 -2.50 -2.70 23.05
N PRO A 225 -2.96 -3.95 23.26
CA PRO A 225 -4.24 -4.39 22.72
C PRO A 225 -5.40 -3.54 23.26
N HIS A 226 -6.46 -3.42 22.47
CA HIS A 226 -7.68 -2.73 22.89
C HIS A 226 -8.63 -3.73 23.58
N PRO A 227 -9.32 -3.37 24.67
CA PRO A 227 -10.22 -4.28 25.40
C PRO A 227 -11.29 -4.95 24.53
N HIS A 228 -11.83 -4.24 23.54
CA HIS A 228 -12.85 -4.78 22.63
C HIS A 228 -12.34 -5.87 21.66
N GLY A 229 -11.02 -6.02 21.50
CA GLY A 229 -10.38 -6.99 20.60
C GLY A 229 -9.85 -8.23 21.23
N ILE A 230 -10.07 -8.39 22.53
CA ILE A 230 -9.54 -9.51 23.28
C ILE A 230 -10.52 -10.67 23.22
N GLU A 231 -9.96 -11.85 22.97
CA GLU A 231 -10.65 -13.14 23.08
C GLU A 231 -10.38 -13.76 24.45
N LEU A 232 -11.27 -14.65 24.90
CA LEU A 232 -11.15 -15.28 26.22
C LEU A 232 -9.79 -15.99 26.42
N GLY A 233 -9.31 -16.70 25.40
CA GLY A 233 -8.00 -17.38 25.46
C GLY A 233 -6.82 -16.42 25.60
N GLN A 234 -6.87 -15.28 24.90
CA GLN A 234 -5.85 -14.25 25.03
C GLN A 234 -5.91 -13.59 26.42
N LEU A 235 -7.12 -13.31 26.92
CA LEU A 235 -7.31 -12.77 28.27
C LEU A 235 -6.74 -13.73 29.34
N LYS A 236 -7.02 -15.03 29.23
CA LYS A 236 -6.47 -16.08 30.10
C LYS A 236 -4.94 -16.06 30.12
N LYS A 237 -4.31 -16.01 28.94
CA LYS A 237 -2.85 -15.94 28.82
C LYS A 237 -2.29 -14.67 29.48
N MET A 238 -2.85 -13.51 29.18
CA MET A 238 -2.43 -12.23 29.75
C MET A 238 -2.58 -12.19 31.28
N VAL A 239 -3.66 -12.77 31.80
CA VAL A 239 -3.91 -12.91 33.24
C VAL A 239 -2.87 -13.82 33.90
N SER A 240 -2.48 -14.92 33.25
CA SER A 240 -1.48 -15.85 33.80
C SER A 240 -0.06 -15.28 33.84
N GLU A 241 0.28 -14.37 32.91
CA GLU A 241 1.61 -13.74 32.82
C GLU A 241 1.74 -12.51 33.73
N HIS A 242 0.62 -11.88 34.11
CA HIS A 242 0.63 -10.65 34.89
C HIS A 242 0.74 -10.90 36.40
N LYS A 243 1.44 -10.01 37.09
CA LYS A 243 1.57 -9.99 38.56
C LYS A 243 1.00 -8.69 39.08
N GLY A 244 -0.06 -8.74 39.89
CA GLY A 244 -0.68 -7.54 40.45
C GLY A 244 -2.17 -7.70 40.71
N ASP A 245 -2.83 -6.59 40.98
CA ASP A 245 -4.28 -6.52 41.12
C ASP A 245 -4.97 -6.27 39.77
N LEU A 246 -6.25 -6.63 39.68
CA LEU A 246 -7.03 -6.52 38.44
C LEU A 246 -7.06 -5.08 37.89
N MET A 247 -6.97 -4.08 38.78
CA MET A 247 -6.94 -2.67 38.42
C MET A 247 -5.65 -2.31 37.67
N ASP A 248 -4.49 -2.69 38.22
CA ASP A 248 -3.18 -2.51 37.62
C ASP A 248 -3.07 -3.26 36.29
N PHE A 249 -3.63 -4.47 36.22
CA PHE A 249 -3.69 -5.23 34.98
C PHE A 249 -4.44 -4.50 33.87
N LEU A 250 -5.63 -3.95 34.19
CA LEU A 250 -6.44 -3.25 33.22
C LEU A 250 -5.74 -1.99 32.67
N ILE A 251 -5.02 -1.26 33.52
CA ILE A 251 -4.31 -0.03 33.13
C ILE A 251 -3.01 -0.36 32.38
N LYS A 252 -2.24 -1.35 32.84
CA LYS A 252 -0.92 -1.65 32.27
C LYS A 252 -1.00 -2.44 30.97
N ASN A 253 -2.00 -3.29 30.77
CA ASN A 253 -2.01 -4.20 29.62
C ASN A 253 -2.91 -3.76 28.46
N PHE A 254 -3.82 -2.80 28.67
CA PHE A 254 -4.74 -2.36 27.61
C PHE A 254 -4.51 -0.91 27.18
N SER A 255 -4.83 -0.65 25.91
CA SER A 255 -4.90 0.71 25.39
C SER A 255 -6.22 1.37 25.77
N SER A 256 -6.21 2.70 25.91
CA SER A 256 -7.41 3.52 26.20
C SER A 256 -8.10 3.23 27.55
N VAL A 257 -7.42 2.56 28.48
CA VAL A 257 -7.91 2.30 29.84
C VAL A 257 -7.09 3.13 30.85
N GLY A 258 -7.68 4.22 31.32
CA GLY A 258 -7.18 4.98 32.48
C GLY A 258 -7.87 4.53 33.76
N GLU A 259 -7.54 5.16 34.90
CA GLU A 259 -8.12 4.79 36.20
C GLU A 259 -9.65 4.82 36.22
N ASP A 260 -10.28 5.87 35.71
CA ASP A 260 -11.75 5.97 35.74
C ASP A 260 -12.43 4.84 34.94
N LYS A 261 -11.84 4.47 33.81
CA LYS A 261 -12.37 3.40 32.97
C LYS A 261 -12.05 2.02 33.51
N ALA A 262 -10.90 1.83 34.14
CA ALA A 262 -10.61 0.61 34.87
C ALA A 262 -11.57 0.41 36.05
N LYS A 263 -11.92 1.49 36.79
CA LYS A 263 -12.96 1.47 37.83
C LYS A 263 -14.33 1.11 37.26
N GLU A 264 -14.70 1.66 36.11
CA GLU A 264 -15.96 1.33 35.43
C GLU A 264 -16.03 -0.15 35.02
N ILE A 265 -14.97 -0.69 34.41
CA ILE A 265 -14.88 -2.10 34.03
C ILE A 265 -14.97 -3.00 35.26
N LEU A 266 -14.22 -2.67 36.31
CA LEU A 266 -14.21 -3.42 37.56
C LEU A 266 -15.59 -3.41 38.23
N ALA A 267 -16.26 -2.26 38.25
CA ALA A 267 -17.61 -2.14 38.79
C ALA A 267 -18.61 -2.99 37.99
N ARG A 268 -18.53 -3.00 36.65
CA ARG A 268 -19.39 -3.85 35.82
C ARG A 268 -19.14 -5.33 36.05
N TYR A 269 -17.88 -5.74 36.14
CA TYR A 269 -17.52 -7.13 36.45
C TYR A 269 -18.13 -7.57 37.79
N ILE A 270 -17.96 -6.77 38.85
CA ILE A 270 -18.54 -7.08 40.17
C ILE A 270 -20.07 -7.06 40.12
N PHE A 271 -20.66 -6.11 39.40
CA PHE A 271 -22.11 -6.03 39.22
C PHE A 271 -22.69 -7.30 38.59
N TYR A 272 -22.05 -7.85 37.55
CA TYR A 272 -22.49 -9.11 36.96
C TYR A 272 -22.28 -10.31 37.89
N LYS A 273 -21.18 -10.31 38.65
CA LYS A 273 -20.89 -11.38 39.62
C LYS A 273 -21.86 -11.39 40.80
N GLU A 274 -22.30 -10.21 41.25
CA GLU A 274 -23.18 -10.05 42.42
C GLU A 274 -24.68 -9.97 42.04
N GLY A 275 -25.03 -9.95 40.75
CA GLY A 275 -26.42 -10.03 40.26
C GLY A 275 -27.32 -8.88 40.72
N LYS A 276 -26.80 -7.64 40.78
CA LYS A 276 -27.54 -6.47 41.29
C LYS A 276 -28.51 -5.88 40.25
N GLU A 277 -29.58 -5.23 40.69
CA GLU A 277 -30.66 -4.76 39.80
C GLU A 277 -30.35 -3.45 39.05
N ASP A 278 -29.55 -2.54 39.62
CA ASP A 278 -29.31 -1.19 39.06
C ASP A 278 -27.82 -0.81 39.05
N PHE A 279 -27.23 -0.77 37.86
CA PHE A 279 -25.81 -0.48 37.66
C PHE A 279 -25.43 0.96 38.03
N GLU A 280 -26.28 1.96 37.74
CA GLU A 280 -25.94 3.37 37.98
C GLU A 280 -25.87 3.68 39.47
N LYS A 281 -26.81 3.13 40.26
CA LYS A 281 -26.79 3.25 41.72
C LYS A 281 -25.59 2.53 42.33
N PHE A 282 -25.23 1.36 41.79
CA PHE A 282 -24.06 0.62 42.23
C PHE A 282 -22.76 1.37 41.94
N PHE A 283 -22.59 1.88 40.72
CA PHE A 283 -21.38 2.60 40.31
C PHE A 283 -21.14 3.86 41.15
N LYS A 284 -22.19 4.62 41.48
CA LYS A 284 -22.09 5.80 42.37
C LYS A 284 -21.57 5.48 43.77
N ARG A 285 -21.80 4.25 44.26
CA ARG A 285 -21.35 3.79 45.60
C ARG A 285 -20.00 3.07 45.55
N PHE A 286 -19.52 2.72 44.36
CA PHE A 286 -18.31 1.92 44.18
C PHE A 286 -17.05 2.79 44.36
N ARG A 287 -16.29 2.53 45.43
CA ARG A 287 -15.03 3.23 45.73
C ARG A 287 -13.77 2.48 45.27
N GLY A 288 -13.93 1.35 44.57
CA GLY A 288 -12.84 0.45 44.18
C GLY A 288 -12.74 -0.78 45.10
N ARG A 289 -12.37 -1.92 44.54
CA ARG A 289 -12.13 -3.18 45.26
C ARG A 289 -10.85 -3.80 44.73
N LYS A 290 -9.89 -4.12 45.61
CA LYS A 290 -8.71 -4.87 45.19
C LYS A 290 -9.12 -6.33 44.97
N ILE A 291 -8.88 -6.82 43.77
CA ILE A 291 -9.13 -8.21 43.39
C ILE A 291 -7.80 -8.77 42.91
N ASP A 292 -7.36 -9.86 43.54
CA ASP A 292 -6.18 -10.58 43.09
C ASP A 292 -6.51 -11.33 41.80
N ILE A 293 -5.69 -11.12 40.77
CA ILE A 293 -5.87 -11.68 39.44
C ILE A 293 -5.79 -13.22 39.46
N LYS A 294 -4.98 -13.78 40.35
CA LYS A 294 -4.80 -15.24 40.46
C LYS A 294 -6.04 -15.96 41.00
N SER A 295 -6.96 -15.21 41.61
CA SER A 295 -8.21 -15.76 42.15
C SER A 295 -9.33 -15.87 41.10
N LEU A 296 -9.12 -15.38 39.87
CA LEU A 296 -10.15 -15.34 38.82
C LEU A 296 -10.38 -16.72 38.21
N THR A 297 -11.63 -17.18 38.22
CA THR A 297 -12.04 -18.42 37.54
C THR A 297 -12.24 -18.21 36.04
N SER A 298 -12.45 -19.29 35.27
CA SER A 298 -12.79 -19.15 33.84
C SER A 298 -14.09 -18.37 33.61
N GLU A 299 -15.08 -18.57 34.48
CA GLU A 299 -16.36 -17.84 34.46
C GLU A 299 -16.15 -16.35 34.77
N ASP A 300 -15.28 -16.03 35.73
CA ASP A 300 -14.93 -14.64 36.04
C ASP A 300 -14.33 -13.91 34.84
N LEU A 301 -13.52 -14.60 34.03
CA LEU A 301 -12.92 -14.03 32.83
C LEU A 301 -13.94 -13.77 31.72
N GLU A 302 -14.99 -14.59 31.61
CA GLU A 302 -16.10 -14.35 30.68
C GLU A 302 -16.90 -13.10 31.10
N LEU A 303 -17.18 -12.96 32.40
CA LEU A 303 -17.84 -11.78 32.95
C LEU A 303 -16.99 -10.51 32.77
N LEU A 304 -15.68 -10.60 33.01
CA LEU A 304 -14.76 -9.50 32.78
C LEU A 304 -14.71 -9.11 31.30
N LEU A 305 -14.69 -10.08 30.39
CA LEU A 305 -14.70 -9.83 28.96
C LEU A 305 -16.00 -9.13 28.52
N LYS A 306 -17.15 -9.55 29.07
CA LYS A 306 -18.44 -8.87 28.87
C LYS A 306 -18.38 -7.42 29.38
N ALA A 307 -17.86 -7.20 30.58
CA ALA A 307 -17.68 -5.86 31.14
C ALA A 307 -16.79 -4.96 30.28
N MET A 308 -15.70 -5.50 29.73
CA MET A 308 -14.80 -4.79 28.82
C MET A 308 -15.49 -4.38 27.51
N ARG A 309 -16.32 -5.26 26.93
CA ARG A 309 -17.04 -5.01 25.67
C ARG A 309 -18.14 -3.96 25.81
N GLU A 310 -18.88 -3.97 26.92
CA GLU A 310 -19.96 -3.00 27.14
C GLU A 310 -19.46 -1.61 27.58
N THR A 311 -18.22 -1.51 28.07
CA THR A 311 -17.64 -0.24 28.48
C THR A 311 -17.30 0.62 27.26
N LYS A 312 -17.77 1.88 27.26
CA LYS A 312 -17.43 2.86 26.21
C LYS A 312 -16.01 3.37 26.42
N LEU A 313 -15.10 2.92 25.56
CA LEU A 313 -13.68 3.27 25.55
C LEU A 313 -13.36 4.22 24.39
N LYS A 314 -12.30 5.03 24.59
CA LYS A 314 -11.78 5.90 23.53
C LYS A 314 -11.05 5.06 22.48
N MET A 315 -11.05 5.53 21.24
CA MET A 315 -10.27 4.89 20.17
C MET A 315 -8.77 4.79 20.55
N PRO A 316 -8.08 3.69 20.20
CA PRO A 316 -6.65 3.57 20.37
C PRO A 316 -5.89 4.71 19.68
N SER A 317 -4.67 4.97 20.15
CA SER A 317 -3.85 6.03 19.57
C SER A 317 -3.51 5.76 18.10
N ALA A 318 -3.84 6.74 17.25
CA ALA A 318 -3.45 6.79 15.85
C ALA A 318 -1.93 6.87 15.62
N LYS A 319 -1.15 7.25 16.65
CA LYS A 319 0.30 7.51 16.52
C LYS A 319 1.13 6.30 16.11
N ALA A 320 0.56 5.10 16.24
CA ALA A 320 1.22 3.85 15.84
C ALA A 320 1.09 3.54 14.35
N LEU A 321 0.12 4.17 13.66
CA LEU A 321 -0.07 3.96 12.24
C LEU A 321 0.77 4.96 11.47
N ILE A 322 1.53 4.46 10.51
CA ILE A 322 2.37 5.27 9.64
C ILE A 322 1.80 5.21 8.23
N PRO A 323 1.15 6.29 7.78
CA PRO A 323 0.74 6.40 6.39
C PRO A 323 1.97 6.48 5.46
N ILE A 324 1.75 6.26 4.17
CA ILE A 324 2.72 6.67 3.14
C ILE A 324 2.74 8.21 3.09
N GLY A 325 1.55 8.83 3.14
CA GLY A 325 1.33 10.27 3.14
C GLY A 325 0.94 10.79 1.75
N GLU A 326 0.08 11.81 1.71
CA GLU A 326 -0.45 12.38 0.45
C GLU A 326 0.68 12.80 -0.51
N LYS A 327 1.71 13.50 0.00
CA LYS A 327 2.89 13.95 -0.78
C LYS A 327 3.67 12.77 -1.38
N ASN A 328 3.97 11.77 -0.56
CA ASN A 328 4.76 10.61 -0.97
C ASN A 328 4.00 9.71 -1.95
N LEU A 329 2.70 9.52 -1.76
CA LEU A 329 1.84 8.84 -2.73
C LEU A 329 1.79 9.56 -4.07
N GLN A 330 1.70 10.90 -4.04
CA GLN A 330 1.75 11.70 -5.26
C GLN A 330 3.07 11.48 -6.01
N ILE A 331 4.22 11.62 -5.32
CA ILE A 331 5.55 11.38 -5.90
C ILE A 331 5.68 9.95 -6.45
N GLY A 332 5.24 8.95 -5.68
CA GLY A 332 5.34 7.54 -6.07
C GLY A 332 4.55 7.23 -7.34
N ILE A 333 3.32 7.75 -7.46
CA ILE A 333 2.47 7.52 -8.63
C ILE A 333 2.99 8.28 -9.85
N THR A 334 3.28 9.58 -9.75
CA THR A 334 3.68 10.39 -10.92
C THR A 334 5.04 9.97 -11.48
N LYS A 335 5.87 9.30 -10.68
CA LYS A 335 7.16 8.76 -11.11
C LYS A 335 7.04 7.49 -11.96
N GLU A 336 6.07 6.64 -11.65
CA GLU A 336 5.94 5.31 -12.25
C GLU A 336 4.77 5.21 -13.26
N TYR A 337 3.86 6.18 -13.24
CA TYR A 337 2.66 6.22 -14.06
C TYR A 337 2.45 7.60 -14.68
N ASP A 338 2.13 7.62 -15.98
CA ASP A 338 1.71 8.84 -16.67
C ASP A 338 0.23 9.11 -16.38
N VAL A 339 -0.01 10.07 -15.48
CA VAL A 339 -1.35 10.50 -15.08
C VAL A 339 -1.53 11.96 -15.48
N GLU A 340 -2.64 12.28 -16.15
CA GLU A 340 -2.93 13.67 -16.52
C GLU A 340 -3.34 14.51 -15.31
N TYR A 341 -4.12 13.90 -14.40
CA TYR A 341 -4.56 14.52 -13.17
C TYR A 341 -4.55 13.49 -12.06
N LEU A 342 -4.02 13.85 -10.89
CA LEU A 342 -3.93 12.98 -9.73
C LEU A 342 -4.51 13.68 -8.51
N ALA A 343 -5.47 13.02 -7.87
CA ALA A 343 -5.97 13.44 -6.58
C ALA A 343 -5.66 12.37 -5.54
N VAL A 344 -5.11 12.79 -4.40
CA VAL A 344 -4.72 11.92 -3.28
C VAL A 344 -5.43 12.36 -2.01
N LYS A 345 -5.73 11.41 -1.12
CA LYS A 345 -6.25 11.69 0.22
C LYS A 345 -5.80 10.66 1.24
N THR A 346 -5.35 11.13 2.40
CA THR A 346 -5.14 10.33 3.62
C THR A 346 -6.28 10.62 4.59
N ARG A 347 -7.02 9.58 4.97
CA ARG A 347 -8.16 9.69 5.90
C ARG A 347 -7.69 9.64 7.36
N LYS A 348 -8.54 10.13 8.26
CA LYS A 348 -8.31 9.98 9.70
C LYS A 348 -8.43 8.50 10.09
N PRO A 349 -7.60 7.99 11.02
CA PRO A 349 -7.68 6.61 11.46
C PRO A 349 -9.05 6.24 12.03
N LYS A 350 -9.45 4.99 11.78
CA LYS A 350 -10.66 4.34 12.26
C LYS A 350 -10.29 3.06 13.01
N VAL A 351 -11.27 2.45 13.65
CA VAL A 351 -11.14 1.12 14.25
C VAL A 351 -12.12 0.20 13.58
N TYR A 352 -11.72 -1.05 13.35
CA TYR A 352 -12.64 -2.10 12.94
C TYR A 352 -12.82 -3.10 14.08
N SER A 353 -13.75 -4.05 13.91
CA SER A 353 -14.01 -5.18 14.81
C SER A 353 -12.76 -5.68 15.54
N GLY A 354 -12.82 -5.58 16.87
CA GLY A 354 -11.71 -5.86 17.78
C GLY A 354 -10.87 -4.64 18.18
N GLY A 355 -11.33 -3.42 17.94
CA GLY A 355 -10.64 -2.20 18.39
C GLY A 355 -9.24 -2.04 17.77
N ILE A 356 -9.02 -2.61 16.58
CA ILE A 356 -7.75 -2.54 15.87
C ILE A 356 -7.75 -1.26 15.03
N PRO A 357 -6.78 -0.35 15.23
CA PRO A 357 -6.71 0.88 14.45
C PRO A 357 -6.25 0.59 13.02
N PHE A 358 -6.87 1.26 12.06
CA PHE A 358 -6.48 1.27 10.66
C PHE A 358 -6.65 2.67 10.07
N LEU A 359 -5.91 2.97 9.01
CA LEU A 359 -6.11 4.16 8.18
C LEU A 359 -6.19 3.76 6.72
N VAL A 360 -6.92 4.55 5.95
CA VAL A 360 -7.04 4.36 4.50
C VAL A 360 -6.46 5.56 3.77
N GLU A 361 -5.61 5.29 2.79
CA GLU A 361 -5.14 6.27 1.82
C GLU A 361 -5.61 5.87 0.44
N VAL A 362 -6.03 6.85 -0.34
CA VAL A 362 -6.53 6.63 -1.68
C VAL A 362 -5.92 7.64 -2.64
N ALA A 363 -5.69 7.19 -3.87
CA ALA A 363 -5.38 8.08 -4.98
C ALA A 363 -6.18 7.67 -6.21
N ILE A 364 -6.67 8.65 -6.95
CA ILE A 364 -7.33 8.44 -8.24
C ILE A 364 -6.60 9.31 -9.26
N GLY A 365 -5.92 8.64 -10.18
CA GLY A 365 -5.32 9.24 -11.37
C GLY A 365 -6.29 9.13 -12.54
N TYR A 366 -6.46 10.20 -13.31
CA TYR A 366 -7.13 10.20 -14.60
C TYR A 366 -6.10 10.31 -15.71
N GLY A 367 -6.21 9.50 -16.76
CA GLY A 367 -5.26 9.47 -17.85
C GLY A 367 -5.66 8.46 -18.93
N ASP A 368 -4.77 8.19 -19.88
CA ASP A 368 -5.04 7.30 -21.00
C ASP A 368 -4.81 5.83 -20.61
N PHE A 369 -5.75 5.28 -19.82
CA PHE A 369 -5.72 3.90 -19.36
C PHE A 369 -6.84 3.11 -20.03
N GLU A 370 -6.48 2.13 -20.89
CA GLU A 370 -7.45 1.28 -21.60
C GLU A 370 -8.48 0.63 -20.66
N LYS A 371 -8.05 0.26 -19.45
CA LYS A 371 -8.88 -0.32 -18.39
C LYS A 371 -8.47 0.27 -17.05
N ALA A 372 -9.40 0.25 -16.09
CA ALA A 372 -9.13 0.65 -14.72
C ALA A 372 -7.89 -0.09 -14.16
N GLU A 373 -6.85 0.66 -13.78
CA GLU A 373 -5.67 0.08 -13.12
C GLU A 373 -5.83 0.19 -11.61
N ILE A 374 -6.05 -0.94 -10.94
CA ILE A 374 -6.28 -0.99 -9.49
C ILE A 374 -5.02 -1.43 -8.77
N LEU A 375 -4.47 -0.52 -7.97
CA LEU A 375 -3.29 -0.74 -7.15
C LEU A 375 -3.71 -0.94 -5.69
N ARG A 376 -3.39 -2.11 -5.12
CA ARG A 376 -3.81 -2.50 -3.77
C ARG A 376 -2.59 -2.62 -2.87
N PHE A 377 -2.64 -1.96 -1.72
CA PHE A 377 -1.56 -2.00 -0.75
C PHE A 377 -2.07 -2.26 0.66
N ALA A 378 -1.28 -3.02 1.41
CA ALA A 378 -1.45 -3.21 2.85
C ALA A 378 -0.10 -2.99 3.54
N ASN A 379 -0.01 -2.08 4.51
CA ASN A 379 1.24 -1.72 5.19
C ASN A 379 2.41 -1.51 4.21
N ARG A 380 2.21 -0.69 3.17
CA ARG A 380 3.18 -0.43 2.08
C ARG A 380 3.62 -1.63 1.23
N THR A 381 2.98 -2.78 1.42
CA THR A 381 3.24 -4.00 0.66
C THR A 381 2.18 -4.16 -0.45
N PRO A 382 2.59 -4.33 -1.72
CA PRO A 382 1.65 -4.56 -2.81
C PRO A 382 0.91 -5.90 -2.70
N LEU A 383 -0.38 -5.90 -3.07
CA LEU A 383 -1.21 -7.10 -3.15
C LEU A 383 -1.51 -7.44 -4.62
N LEU A 384 -0.91 -8.52 -5.14
CA LEU A 384 -0.99 -8.89 -6.57
C LEU A 384 -2.05 -9.96 -6.87
N TYR A 385 -2.32 -10.85 -5.94
CA TYR A 385 -3.19 -12.02 -6.12
C TYR A 385 -4.56 -11.85 -5.46
N LYS A 386 -5.50 -12.74 -5.76
CA LYS A 386 -6.86 -12.80 -5.17
C LYS A 386 -7.63 -11.46 -5.16
N ALA A 387 -7.55 -10.71 -6.26
CA ALA A 387 -8.23 -9.43 -6.39
C ALA A 387 -9.77 -9.54 -6.21
N GLY A 388 -10.39 -10.64 -6.64
CA GLY A 388 -11.84 -10.85 -6.54
C GLY A 388 -12.37 -10.97 -5.09
N GLU A 389 -11.56 -11.49 -4.18
CA GLU A 389 -11.93 -11.66 -2.76
C GLU A 389 -11.66 -10.40 -1.93
N CYS A 390 -10.85 -9.48 -2.45
CA CYS A 390 -10.33 -8.36 -1.69
C CYS A 390 -11.38 -7.26 -1.47
N ALA A 391 -11.51 -6.82 -0.21
CA ALA A 391 -12.38 -5.72 0.20
C ALA A 391 -12.19 -4.43 -0.62
N ILE A 392 -10.96 -4.14 -1.04
CA ILE A 392 -10.63 -2.96 -1.87
C ILE A 392 -11.37 -3.02 -3.22
N VAL A 393 -11.30 -4.16 -3.92
CA VAL A 393 -11.91 -4.29 -5.25
C VAL A 393 -13.43 -4.28 -5.14
N LYS A 394 -13.97 -4.92 -4.11
CA LYS A 394 -15.40 -4.87 -3.79
C LYS A 394 -15.86 -3.42 -3.53
N ALA A 395 -15.13 -2.69 -2.69
CA ALA A 395 -15.42 -1.27 -2.41
C ALA A 395 -15.39 -0.39 -3.67
N ILE A 396 -14.44 -0.63 -4.59
CA ILE A 396 -14.34 0.08 -5.87
C ILE A 396 -15.55 -0.22 -6.76
N LYS A 397 -15.96 -1.50 -6.85
CA LYS A 397 -17.13 -1.92 -7.65
C LYS A 397 -18.46 -1.40 -7.09
N ASP A 398 -18.54 -1.19 -5.77
CA ASP A 398 -19.73 -0.67 -5.08
C ASP A 398 -19.96 0.85 -5.33
N ILE A 399 -19.04 1.54 -6.02
CA ILE A 399 -19.15 2.97 -6.32
C ILE A 399 -19.81 3.18 -7.69
N ASN A 400 -20.79 4.09 -7.73
CA ASN A 400 -21.38 4.53 -9.00
C ASN A 400 -20.48 5.58 -9.68
N TRP A 401 -19.48 5.11 -10.41
CA TRP A 401 -18.47 5.94 -11.09
C TRP A 401 -19.03 6.92 -12.13
N LYS A 402 -20.18 6.60 -12.76
CA LYS A 402 -20.87 7.50 -13.70
C LYS A 402 -21.23 8.84 -13.06
N ARG A 403 -21.58 8.84 -11.76
CA ARG A 403 -21.90 10.08 -11.02
C ARG A 403 -20.71 11.04 -10.89
N TYR A 404 -19.50 10.53 -11.07
CA TYR A 404 -18.25 11.29 -10.98
C TYR A 404 -17.66 11.62 -12.35
N GLY A 405 -18.41 11.44 -13.45
CA GLY A 405 -17.99 11.77 -14.81
C GLY A 405 -17.15 10.70 -15.51
N PHE A 406 -16.94 9.54 -14.89
CA PHE A 406 -16.22 8.45 -15.54
C PHE A 406 -17.13 7.65 -16.48
N GLU A 407 -16.61 7.28 -17.64
CA GLU A 407 -17.13 6.16 -18.41
C GLU A 407 -16.90 4.86 -17.63
N VAL A 408 -17.83 3.92 -17.72
CA VAL A 408 -17.82 2.70 -16.89
C VAL A 408 -17.90 1.45 -17.76
N GLU A 409 -17.05 0.48 -17.47
CA GLU A 409 -17.07 -0.87 -18.01
C GLU A 409 -17.00 -1.87 -16.86
N ASN A 410 -17.96 -2.80 -16.79
CA ASN A 410 -18.03 -3.80 -15.70
C ASN A 410 -17.97 -3.20 -14.28
N ASN A 411 -18.68 -2.08 -14.05
CA ASN A 411 -18.67 -1.30 -12.80
C ASN A 411 -17.30 -0.74 -12.39
N LEU A 412 -16.34 -0.66 -13.32
CA LEU A 412 -15.05 -0.02 -13.12
C LEU A 412 -14.90 1.20 -14.03
N PRO A 413 -14.26 2.28 -13.57
CA PRO A 413 -14.06 3.48 -14.37
C PRO A 413 -12.98 3.27 -15.43
N LYS A 414 -13.26 3.64 -16.68
CA LYS A 414 -12.23 3.74 -17.73
C LYS A 414 -11.30 4.91 -17.47
N ASN A 415 -10.11 4.90 -18.08
CA ASN A 415 -9.18 6.02 -18.04
C ASN A 415 -8.74 6.40 -16.60
N ALA A 416 -8.74 5.42 -15.70
CA ALA A 416 -8.53 5.64 -14.28
C ALA A 416 -7.49 4.69 -13.69
N LEU A 417 -6.57 5.25 -12.92
CA LEU A 417 -5.70 4.55 -11.99
C LEU A 417 -6.25 4.75 -10.58
N ILE A 418 -6.53 3.68 -9.86
CA ILE A 418 -7.06 3.72 -8.50
C ILE A 418 -6.08 3.02 -7.57
N LEU A 419 -5.47 3.78 -6.67
CA LEU A 419 -4.65 3.25 -5.58
C LEU A 419 -5.45 3.27 -4.28
N VAL A 420 -5.44 2.15 -3.55
CA VAL A 420 -5.94 2.08 -2.17
C VAL A 420 -4.88 1.43 -1.30
N HIS A 421 -4.49 2.12 -0.24
CA HIS A 421 -3.58 1.64 0.78
C HIS A 421 -4.29 1.57 2.13
N ILE A 422 -4.12 0.44 2.82
CA ILE A 422 -4.57 0.25 4.20
C ILE A 422 -3.34 0.11 5.09
N ALA A 423 -3.21 0.98 6.08
CA ALA A 423 -2.20 0.84 7.12
C ALA A 423 -2.88 0.40 8.43
N SER A 424 -2.40 -0.69 9.03
CA SER A 424 -2.90 -1.19 10.31
C SER A 424 -1.80 -1.94 11.08
N VAL A 425 -1.90 -1.95 12.41
CA VAL A 425 -1.05 -2.81 13.26
C VAL A 425 -1.31 -4.30 12.99
N LYS A 426 -2.54 -4.64 12.59
CA LYS A 426 -2.92 -6.00 12.19
C LYS A 426 -3.85 -5.89 10.99
N VAL A 427 -3.36 -6.21 9.80
CA VAL A 427 -4.20 -6.22 8.60
C VAL A 427 -5.07 -7.49 8.61
N PRO A 428 -6.39 -7.38 8.39
CA PRO A 428 -7.28 -8.55 8.33
C PRO A 428 -7.13 -9.23 6.97
N TYR A 429 -6.15 -10.13 6.82
CA TYR A 429 -5.98 -10.91 5.59
C TYR A 429 -6.99 -12.05 5.50
N THR A 430 -7.38 -12.45 4.29
CA THR A 430 -8.23 -13.63 4.06
C THR A 430 -7.50 -14.96 4.27
N SER A 431 -6.16 -14.95 4.19
CA SER A 431 -5.31 -16.13 4.33
C SER A 431 -3.91 -15.74 4.82
N GLU A 432 -3.17 -16.72 5.32
CA GLU A 432 -1.79 -16.56 5.82
C GLU A 432 -0.79 -16.10 4.74
N SER A 433 -1.09 -16.33 3.45
CA SER A 433 -0.28 -15.85 2.33
C SER A 433 -0.43 -14.35 2.04
N LYS A 434 -1.28 -13.62 2.79
CA LYS A 434 -1.43 -12.16 2.77
C LYS A 434 -1.76 -11.54 1.40
N GLU A 435 -2.66 -12.16 0.65
CA GLU A 435 -2.92 -11.77 -0.75
C GLU A 435 -4.10 -10.80 -0.92
N ALA A 436 -5.05 -10.87 0.00
CA ALA A 436 -6.27 -10.10 -0.05
C ALA A 436 -6.71 -9.70 1.36
N ILE A 437 -7.29 -8.51 1.44
CA ILE A 437 -7.89 -7.97 2.67
C ILE A 437 -9.32 -8.49 2.76
N ALA A 438 -9.67 -9.03 3.92
CA ALA A 438 -10.99 -9.57 4.24
C ALA A 438 -12.07 -8.48 4.18
N ASP A 439 -13.27 -8.89 3.78
CA ASP A 439 -14.43 -8.02 3.56
C ASP A 439 -15.13 -7.66 4.87
N ILE A 440 -14.46 -6.82 5.66
CA ILE A 440 -15.00 -6.29 6.92
C ILE A 440 -15.82 -5.02 6.61
N PRO A 441 -17.10 -4.91 7.04
CA PRO A 441 -17.97 -3.79 6.71
C PRO A 441 -17.37 -2.41 7.05
N GLU A 442 -16.77 -2.26 8.23
CA GLU A 442 -16.17 -1.00 8.69
C GLU A 442 -14.99 -0.56 7.81
N VAL A 443 -14.19 -1.53 7.35
CA VAL A 443 -13.05 -1.29 6.46
C VAL A 443 -13.56 -0.93 5.06
N ARG A 444 -14.51 -1.71 4.52
CA ARG A 444 -15.09 -1.49 3.19
C ARG A 444 -15.78 -0.12 3.08
N GLU A 445 -16.57 0.26 4.08
CA GLU A 445 -17.28 1.54 4.11
C GLU A 445 -16.30 2.72 4.20
N GLU A 446 -15.23 2.61 4.99
CA GLU A 446 -14.22 3.68 5.05
C GLU A 446 -13.44 3.81 3.73
N ILE A 447 -13.10 2.70 3.06
CA ILE A 447 -12.50 2.73 1.71
C ILE A 447 -13.44 3.43 0.73
N LYS A 448 -14.73 3.08 0.74
CA LYS A 448 -15.74 3.69 -0.14
C LYS A 448 -15.82 5.19 0.08
N ARG A 449 -15.91 5.65 1.33
CA ARG A 449 -15.93 7.08 1.67
C ARG A 449 -14.68 7.81 1.22
N ALA A 450 -13.51 7.20 1.38
CA ALA A 450 -12.24 7.75 0.94
C ALA A 450 -12.21 7.93 -0.58
N LEU A 451 -12.59 6.89 -1.34
CA LEU A 451 -12.66 6.91 -2.79
C LEU A 451 -13.65 7.97 -3.30
N GLN A 452 -14.83 8.09 -2.69
CA GLN A 452 -15.83 9.10 -3.04
C GLN A 452 -15.31 10.53 -2.82
N GLU A 453 -14.54 10.77 -1.75
CA GLU A 453 -13.94 12.07 -1.47
C GLU A 453 -12.95 12.49 -2.58
N VAL A 454 -12.12 11.56 -3.04
CA VAL A 454 -11.16 11.81 -4.13
C VAL A 454 -11.86 11.88 -5.49
N ALA A 455 -12.87 11.03 -5.73
CA ALA A 455 -13.61 11.00 -6.98
C ALA A 455 -14.30 12.34 -7.28
N ARG A 456 -14.79 13.07 -6.24
CA ARG A 456 -15.32 14.43 -6.40
C ARG A 456 -14.26 15.42 -6.92
N LYS A 457 -13.00 15.29 -6.51
CA LYS A 457 -11.91 16.14 -7.00
C LYS A 457 -11.59 15.85 -8.47
N VAL A 458 -11.61 14.57 -8.86
CA VAL A 458 -11.35 14.16 -10.25
C VAL A 458 -12.52 14.53 -11.17
N GLN A 459 -13.76 14.43 -10.68
CA GLN A 459 -14.96 14.85 -11.41
C GLN A 459 -14.87 16.29 -11.91
N ILE A 460 -14.35 17.21 -11.09
CA ILE A 460 -14.16 18.62 -11.49
C ILE A 460 -13.19 18.72 -12.67
N TYR A 461 -12.12 17.93 -12.67
CA TYR A 461 -11.16 17.90 -13.78
C TYR A 461 -11.79 17.31 -15.05
N ILE A 462 -12.49 16.18 -14.95
CA ILE A 462 -13.16 15.54 -16.09
C ILE A 462 -14.16 16.49 -16.73
N LYS A 463 -15.01 17.14 -15.92
CA LYS A 463 -16.01 18.10 -16.42
C LYS A 463 -15.36 19.25 -17.18
N LYS A 464 -14.28 19.84 -16.64
CA LYS A 464 -13.54 20.91 -17.32
C LYS A 464 -12.91 20.43 -18.64
N LYS A 465 -12.41 19.19 -18.68
CA LYS A 465 -11.83 18.59 -19.90
C LYS A 465 -12.91 18.40 -20.98
N GLU A 466 -14.08 17.90 -20.59
CA GLU A 466 -15.23 17.70 -21.48
C GLU A 466 -15.76 19.04 -22.02
N GLU A 467 -16.00 20.03 -21.15
CA GLU A 467 -16.40 21.39 -21.54
C GLU A 467 -15.41 22.03 -22.52
N THR A 468 -14.12 21.73 -22.39
CA THR A 468 -13.07 22.23 -23.28
C THR A 468 -13.07 21.53 -24.63
N LYS A 469 -13.29 20.21 -24.64
CA LYS A 469 -13.44 19.43 -25.86
C LYS A 469 -14.66 19.89 -26.66
N GLU A 470 -15.81 20.07 -26.00
CA GLU A 470 -17.04 20.57 -26.63
C GLU A 470 -16.85 21.95 -27.25
N LEU A 471 -16.11 22.84 -26.59
CA LEU A 471 -15.74 24.15 -27.13
C LEU A 471 -14.92 23.99 -28.42
N ALA A 472 -13.86 23.19 -28.39
CA ALA A 472 -13.02 22.97 -29.55
C ALA A 472 -13.81 22.37 -30.73
N GLU A 473 -14.74 21.44 -30.47
CA GLU A 473 -15.63 20.87 -31.47
C GLU A 473 -16.64 21.87 -32.03
N LYS A 474 -17.20 22.75 -31.18
CA LYS A 474 -18.09 23.84 -31.60
C LYS A 474 -17.40 24.76 -32.58
N TYR A 475 -16.18 25.21 -32.26
CA TYR A 475 -15.40 26.07 -33.15
C TYR A 475 -14.88 25.36 -34.39
N LEU A 476 -14.60 24.06 -34.31
CA LEU A 476 -14.29 23.24 -35.48
C LEU A 476 -15.47 23.26 -36.47
N ARG A 477 -16.70 23.07 -35.98
CA ARG A 477 -17.91 23.16 -36.80
C ARG A 477 -18.14 24.56 -37.35
N PHE A 478 -18.01 25.60 -36.52
CA PHE A 478 -18.16 26.99 -36.97
C PHE A 478 -17.14 27.36 -38.04
N TYR A 479 -15.89 26.96 -37.89
CA TYR A 479 -14.85 27.22 -38.89
C TYR A 479 -15.16 26.51 -40.21
N ALA A 480 -15.64 25.26 -40.17
CA ALA A 480 -16.08 24.54 -41.37
C ALA A 480 -17.25 25.25 -42.07
N TYR A 481 -18.28 25.66 -41.33
CA TYR A 481 -19.40 26.45 -41.89
C TYR A 481 -18.94 27.80 -42.42
N GLY A 482 -18.04 28.48 -41.70
CA GLY A 482 -17.45 29.75 -42.13
C GLY A 482 -16.75 29.63 -43.48
N LYS A 483 -15.98 28.56 -43.70
CA LYS A 483 -15.35 28.28 -45.00
C LYS A 483 -16.35 28.03 -46.12
N GLU A 484 -17.43 27.29 -45.87
CA GLU A 484 -18.47 27.06 -46.88
C GLU A 484 -19.20 28.39 -47.22
N ILE A 485 -19.49 29.21 -46.21
CA ILE A 485 -20.08 30.54 -46.42
C ILE A 485 -19.13 31.41 -47.25
N GLU A 486 -17.86 31.50 -46.89
CA GLU A 486 -16.85 32.25 -47.67
C GLU A 486 -16.69 31.72 -49.10
N ARG A 487 -16.97 30.44 -49.36
CA ARG A 487 -16.89 29.84 -50.70
C ARG A 487 -18.11 30.16 -51.57
N TYR A 488 -19.31 30.17 -50.99
CA TYR A 488 -20.56 30.32 -51.75
C TYR A 488 -21.12 31.74 -51.74
N LEU A 489 -20.91 32.49 -50.67
CA LEU A 489 -21.45 33.84 -50.53
C LEU A 489 -20.94 34.78 -51.62
N PRO A 490 -19.64 34.83 -51.97
CA PRO A 490 -19.15 35.64 -53.09
C PRO A 490 -19.83 35.33 -54.42
N LYS A 491 -20.15 34.04 -54.66
CA LYS A 491 -20.84 33.59 -55.88
C LYS A 491 -22.30 34.03 -55.94
N LEU A 492 -22.92 34.28 -54.78
CA LEU A 492 -24.32 34.71 -54.68
C LEU A 492 -24.46 36.23 -54.76
N ILE A 493 -23.46 36.99 -54.27
CA ILE A 493 -23.53 38.45 -54.17
C ILE A 493 -22.64 39.21 -55.16
N ASP A 494 -21.88 38.48 -56.00
CA ASP A 494 -20.95 39.00 -57.00
C ASP A 494 -19.97 40.05 -56.43
N LYS A 495 -19.54 39.81 -55.19
CA LYS A 495 -18.54 40.60 -54.46
C LYS A 495 -17.59 39.68 -53.72
N ASP A 496 -16.31 40.03 -53.72
CA ASP A 496 -15.32 39.34 -52.88
C ASP A 496 -15.67 39.53 -51.41
N VAL A 497 -16.22 38.48 -50.80
CA VAL A 497 -16.22 38.34 -49.35
C VAL A 497 -14.84 37.83 -48.99
N ASP A 498 -13.93 38.77 -48.78
CA ASP A 498 -12.64 38.46 -48.20
C ASP A 498 -12.85 37.71 -46.86
N SER A 499 -11.85 36.96 -46.41
CA SER A 499 -11.81 35.99 -45.28
C SER A 499 -12.28 36.47 -43.87
N VAL A 500 -13.32 37.30 -43.79
CA VAL A 500 -13.82 38.01 -42.62
C VAL A 500 -14.54 37.06 -41.66
N VAL A 501 -15.25 36.05 -42.18
CA VAL A 501 -16.06 35.15 -41.35
C VAL A 501 -15.18 34.23 -40.54
N THR A 502 -14.20 33.58 -41.18
CA THR A 502 -13.25 32.69 -40.52
C THR A 502 -12.32 33.45 -39.57
N LYS A 503 -11.86 34.66 -39.93
CA LYS A 503 -11.10 35.54 -39.02
C LYS A 503 -11.90 35.95 -37.78
N THR A 504 -13.19 36.28 -37.93
CA THR A 504 -14.07 36.64 -36.82
C THR A 504 -14.31 35.46 -35.88
N ILE A 505 -14.50 34.25 -36.43
CA ILE A 505 -14.65 33.02 -35.65
C ILE A 505 -13.38 32.72 -34.84
N LEU A 506 -12.20 32.87 -35.45
CA LEU A 506 -10.92 32.67 -34.76
C LEU A 506 -10.68 33.71 -33.66
N LYS A 507 -11.04 34.98 -33.89
CA LYS A 507 -10.94 36.02 -32.86
C LYS A 507 -11.85 35.73 -31.66
N ARG A 508 -13.08 35.26 -31.90
CA ARG A 508 -14.02 34.89 -30.83
C ARG A 508 -13.57 33.65 -30.06
N LEU A 509 -12.97 32.68 -30.76
CA LEU A 509 -12.31 31.54 -30.12
C LEU A 509 -11.17 32.00 -29.21
N GLU A 510 -10.36 32.96 -29.67
CA GLU A 510 -9.24 33.52 -28.91
C GLU A 510 -9.72 34.17 -27.60
N GLU A 511 -10.78 34.98 -27.66
CA GLU A 511 -11.42 35.62 -26.50
C GLU A 511 -11.96 34.58 -25.49
N GLU A 512 -12.74 33.59 -25.95
CA GLU A 512 -13.31 32.55 -25.07
C GLU A 512 -12.23 31.63 -24.48
N LEU A 513 -11.15 31.34 -25.22
CA LEU A 513 -10.00 30.60 -24.68
C LEU A 513 -9.23 31.42 -23.65
N LEU A 514 -9.06 32.73 -23.86
CA LEU A 514 -8.40 33.62 -22.91
C LEU A 514 -9.13 33.63 -21.57
N GLU A 515 -10.45 33.76 -21.59
CA GLU A 515 -11.29 33.76 -20.39
C GLU A 515 -11.18 32.42 -19.63
N ARG A 516 -11.11 31.30 -20.36
CA ARG A 516 -10.91 29.98 -19.75
C ARG A 516 -9.51 29.77 -19.19
N ILE A 517 -8.49 30.33 -19.84
CA ILE A 517 -7.11 30.33 -19.33
C ILE A 517 -7.06 31.12 -18.03
N LYS A 518 -7.65 32.33 -17.97
CA LYS A 518 -7.76 33.16 -16.76
C LYS A 518 -8.45 32.42 -15.60
N ASN A 519 -9.47 31.62 -15.91
CA ASN A 519 -10.20 30.84 -14.90
C ASN A 519 -9.53 29.51 -14.52
N ASN A 520 -8.46 29.10 -15.20
CA ASN A 520 -7.73 27.86 -14.93
C ASN A 520 -6.46 28.13 -14.11
N LYS A 521 -6.61 28.08 -12.77
CA LYS A 521 -5.51 28.27 -11.80
C LYS A 521 -4.24 27.51 -12.15
N THR A 522 -4.34 26.28 -12.68
CA THR A 522 -3.16 25.48 -13.04
C THR A 522 -2.36 26.11 -14.16
N ILE A 523 -3.04 26.54 -15.22
CA ILE A 523 -2.40 27.19 -16.38
C ILE A 523 -1.85 28.55 -15.97
N VAL A 524 -2.63 29.31 -15.20
CA VAL A 524 -2.21 30.60 -14.63
C VAL A 524 -0.94 30.45 -13.81
N THR A 525 -0.88 29.50 -12.88
CA THR A 525 0.31 29.26 -12.04
C THR A 525 1.54 28.88 -12.87
N HIS A 526 1.40 28.08 -13.94
CA HIS A 526 2.53 27.80 -14.82
C HIS A 526 2.96 29.04 -15.64
N ILE A 527 2.02 29.85 -16.11
CA ILE A 527 2.31 31.10 -16.82
C ILE A 527 3.01 32.12 -15.89
N GLU A 528 2.51 32.30 -14.66
CA GLU A 528 3.08 33.18 -13.63
C GLU A 528 4.49 32.73 -13.20
N ASN A 529 4.72 31.41 -13.10
CA ASN A 529 6.03 30.83 -12.79
C ASN A 529 6.98 30.80 -13.99
N LYS A 530 6.62 31.40 -15.13
CA LYS A 530 7.39 31.39 -16.39
C LYS A 530 7.69 30.00 -16.97
N ASP A 531 6.91 28.99 -16.57
CA ASP A 531 6.95 27.62 -17.12
C ASP A 531 6.05 27.54 -18.36
N TYR A 532 6.49 28.24 -19.42
CA TYR A 532 5.72 28.36 -20.65
C TYR A 532 5.61 27.05 -21.42
N GLU A 533 6.57 26.12 -21.31
CA GLU A 533 6.48 24.81 -21.97
C GLU A 533 5.32 23.98 -21.44
N THR A 534 5.19 23.89 -20.11
CA THR A 534 4.09 23.13 -19.49
C THR A 534 2.76 23.80 -19.76
N ALA A 535 2.69 25.14 -19.70
CA ALA A 535 1.50 25.90 -20.06
C ALA A 535 1.08 25.67 -21.53
N LYS A 536 2.01 25.73 -22.49
CA LYS A 536 1.76 25.44 -23.91
C LYS A 536 1.25 24.01 -24.08
N LYS A 537 1.85 23.03 -23.40
CA LYS A 537 1.42 21.63 -23.48
C LYS A 537 -0.02 21.44 -22.99
N LEU A 538 -0.42 22.14 -21.93
CA LEU A 538 -1.79 22.13 -21.41
C LEU A 538 -2.76 22.77 -22.40
N ILE A 539 -2.44 23.95 -22.93
CA ILE A 539 -3.28 24.65 -23.93
C ILE A 539 -3.39 23.82 -25.21
N LYS A 540 -2.30 23.23 -25.69
CA LYS A 540 -2.27 22.33 -26.85
C LYS A 540 -3.21 21.13 -26.70
N LYS A 541 -3.34 20.58 -25.48
CA LYS A 541 -4.33 19.54 -25.18
C LYS A 541 -5.77 20.07 -25.25
N MET A 542 -6.02 21.31 -24.82
CA MET A 542 -7.35 21.93 -24.86
C MET A 542 -7.88 22.11 -26.30
N VAL A 543 -7.01 22.49 -27.23
CA VAL A 543 -7.39 22.82 -28.61
C VAL A 543 -6.92 21.79 -29.65
N MET A 544 -6.56 20.59 -29.19
CA MET A 544 -6.02 19.51 -30.03
C MET A 544 -6.87 19.16 -31.26
N PRO A 545 -8.23 19.15 -31.21
CA PRO A 545 -9.05 18.90 -32.39
C PRO A 545 -8.82 19.94 -33.51
N LEU A 546 -8.61 21.21 -33.14
CA LEU A 546 -8.39 22.31 -34.08
C LEU A 546 -6.97 22.24 -34.69
N ILE A 547 -5.97 21.86 -33.88
CA ILE A 547 -4.59 21.65 -34.35
C ILE A 547 -4.52 20.48 -35.33
N LYS A 548 -5.16 19.34 -35.02
CA LYS A 548 -5.17 18.16 -35.91
C LYS A 548 -5.74 18.47 -37.29
N LYS A 549 -6.67 19.42 -37.38
CA LYS A 549 -7.27 19.89 -38.63
C LYS A 549 -6.54 21.08 -39.27
N LYS A 550 -5.38 21.47 -38.74
CA LYS A 550 -4.57 22.62 -39.19
C LYS A 550 -5.36 23.94 -39.24
N ILE A 551 -6.32 24.11 -38.33
CA ILE A 551 -7.12 25.34 -38.21
C ILE A 551 -6.36 26.40 -37.41
N ILE A 552 -5.60 25.94 -36.41
CA ILE A 552 -4.71 26.75 -35.57
C ILE A 552 -3.35 26.07 -35.51
N ASP A 553 -2.32 26.86 -35.25
CA ASP A 553 -0.92 26.45 -35.18
C ASP A 553 -0.31 26.80 -33.81
N GLU A 554 0.99 26.52 -33.64
CA GLU A 554 1.70 26.90 -32.40
C GLU A 554 1.79 28.43 -32.24
N SER A 555 1.78 29.20 -33.32
CA SER A 555 1.77 30.67 -33.26
C SER A 555 0.49 31.23 -32.63
N PHE A 556 -0.64 30.53 -32.77
CA PHE A 556 -1.90 30.89 -32.11
C PHE A 556 -1.83 30.65 -30.59
N ILE A 557 -1.19 29.57 -30.15
CA ILE A 557 -0.97 29.28 -28.72
C ILE A 557 -0.04 30.31 -28.10
N ASP A 558 1.01 30.68 -28.82
CA ASP A 558 1.98 31.69 -28.37
C ASP A 558 1.33 33.07 -28.24
N ARG A 559 0.43 33.42 -29.17
CA ARG A 559 -0.40 34.63 -29.08
C ARG A 559 -1.33 34.63 -27.87
N LEU A 560 -1.98 33.51 -27.55
CA LEU A 560 -2.82 33.39 -26.35
C LEU A 560 -2.03 33.66 -25.05
N ILE A 561 -0.81 33.15 -24.96
CA ILE A 561 0.07 33.37 -23.79
C ILE A 561 0.55 34.83 -23.74
N GLN A 562 0.90 35.42 -24.89
CA GLN A 562 1.29 36.83 -24.96
C GLN A 562 0.14 37.76 -24.56
N LEU A 563 -1.06 37.53 -25.09
CA LEU A 563 -2.26 38.31 -24.77
C LEU A 563 -2.62 38.20 -23.28
N TYR A 564 -2.42 37.03 -22.66
CA TYR A 564 -2.58 36.90 -21.21
C TYR A 564 -1.61 37.79 -20.43
N ASN A 565 -0.33 37.88 -20.82
CA ASN A 565 0.66 38.71 -20.12
C ASN A 565 0.41 40.22 -20.26
N VAL A 566 -0.37 40.63 -21.26
CA VAL A 566 -0.70 42.04 -21.55
C VAL A 566 -2.05 42.45 -20.92
N SER A 567 -2.86 41.48 -20.50
CA SER A 567 -4.25 41.64 -20.03
C SER A 567 -4.42 41.37 -18.54
#